data_AF-A0A7C7AFN6-F1
#
_entry.id   AF-A0A7C7AFN6-F1
#
_cell.length_a   1.000
_cell.length_b   1.000
_cell.length_c   1.000
_cell.angle_alpha   90.00
_cell.angle_beta   90.00
_cell.angle_gamma   90.00
#
_symmetry.space_group_name_H-M   'P 1'
#
loop_
_entity.id
_entity.type
_entity.pdbx_description
1 polymer ?
#
loop_
_entity_poly.entity_id
_entity_poly.type
_entity_poly.pdbx_seq_one_letter_code
_entity_poly.pdbx_strand_id
1 'polypeptide(L)'
;FDVNFDDFMKIDLANQVNDNPLDKNSFNKNFLYNDPLLGLMDTIVDESYALIYEKHTNVLKKITPKMKRFKYLFLTQYRLVDLIQFKVDIGVKLRTHYQNQQIDKLKEDLKTLKLILKKINLFYEAFKTQWHHESKVFGFEIQDLRIGGIIQRIQLTIQKVNDYITKNKKIDELEIHLLDYYGKGLEHQKIKNIIEYRYKPIVSVNVNV
;
A
#
# COMPACT_ATOMS: atom_id res chain seq x y z
N PHE A 1 -7.58 23.42 -20.54
CA PHE A 1 -7.58 21.96 -20.79
C PHE A 1 -9.01 21.49 -20.93
N ASP A 2 -9.23 20.38 -21.62
CA ASP A 2 -10.56 19.88 -22.00
C ASP A 2 -11.23 19.02 -20.91
N VAL A 3 -10.83 19.18 -19.64
CA VAL A 3 -11.24 18.40 -18.46
C VAL A 3 -11.60 19.35 -17.32
N ASN A 4 -12.52 18.94 -16.44
CA ASN A 4 -12.92 19.73 -15.27
C ASN A 4 -11.76 19.82 -14.27
N PHE A 5 -11.52 21.03 -13.74
CA PHE A 5 -10.41 21.30 -12.83
C PHE A 5 -10.52 20.53 -11.51
N ASP A 6 -11.69 20.55 -10.87
CA ASP A 6 -11.92 19.86 -9.59
C ASP A 6 -11.84 18.34 -9.73
N ASP A 7 -12.19 17.80 -10.90
CA ASP A 7 -11.93 16.39 -11.21
C ASP A 7 -10.45 16.13 -11.42
N PHE A 8 -9.71 17.06 -12.01
CA PHE A 8 -8.27 16.90 -12.21
C PHE A 8 -7.49 16.90 -10.89
N MET A 9 -7.86 17.76 -9.93
CA MET A 9 -7.22 17.84 -8.62
C MET A 9 -7.35 16.55 -7.78
N LYS A 10 -8.31 15.68 -8.11
CA LYS A 10 -8.48 14.38 -7.45
C LYS A 10 -7.36 13.39 -7.79
N ILE A 11 -6.42 13.74 -8.67
CA ILE A 11 -5.21 12.96 -8.93
C ILE A 11 -4.37 12.74 -7.65
N ASP A 12 -4.50 13.63 -6.66
CA ASP A 12 -3.75 13.63 -5.39
C ASP A 12 -4.37 12.75 -4.29
N LEU A 13 -5.53 12.11 -4.54
CA LEU A 13 -6.29 11.36 -3.54
C LEU A 13 -5.49 10.22 -2.87
N ALA A 14 -4.38 9.77 -3.47
CA ALA A 14 -3.53 8.77 -2.84
C ALA A 14 -2.82 9.28 -1.55
N ASN A 15 -2.72 10.60 -1.36
CA ASN A 15 -2.08 11.22 -0.19
C ASN A 15 -3.09 11.99 0.71
N GLN A 16 -4.35 12.13 0.32
CA GLN A 16 -5.34 12.96 1.03
C GLN A 16 -6.06 12.21 2.16
N VAL A 17 -5.35 11.76 3.18
CA VAL A 17 -5.98 11.03 4.30
C VAL A 17 -6.67 11.91 5.35
N ASN A 18 -6.58 13.23 5.20
CA ASN A 18 -7.26 14.22 6.04
C ASN A 18 -7.46 15.51 5.22
N ASP A 19 -8.26 16.43 5.76
CA ASP A 19 -8.57 17.72 5.13
C ASP A 19 -7.61 18.85 5.55
N ASN A 20 -6.55 18.55 6.30
CA ASN A 20 -5.59 19.57 6.75
C ASN A 20 -4.56 19.85 5.64
N PRO A 21 -4.58 21.02 5.00
CA PRO A 21 -3.67 21.32 3.90
C PRO A 21 -2.19 21.46 4.32
N LEU A 22 -1.92 21.57 5.62
CA LEU A 22 -0.56 21.61 6.16
C LEU A 22 0.06 20.20 6.31
N ASP A 23 -0.77 19.15 6.32
CA ASP A 23 -0.29 17.79 6.47
C ASP A 23 0.26 17.26 5.14
N LYS A 24 1.59 17.26 5.02
CA LYS A 24 2.30 16.72 3.87
C LYS A 24 2.75 15.30 4.14
N ASN A 25 2.43 14.36 3.25
CA ASN A 25 2.84 12.97 3.39
C ASN A 25 3.24 12.32 2.06
N SER A 26 3.86 11.14 2.16
CA SER A 26 4.18 10.25 1.04
C SER A 26 3.42 8.92 1.14
N PHE A 27 2.16 8.95 1.61
CA PHE A 27 1.39 7.74 1.92
C PHE A 27 1.09 6.86 0.71
N ASN A 28 0.94 7.46 -0.47
CA ASN A 28 0.88 6.74 -1.74
C ASN A 28 2.03 5.73 -1.90
N LYS A 29 3.24 6.14 -1.50
CA LYS A 29 4.47 5.34 -1.57
C LYS A 29 4.63 4.44 -0.35
N ASN A 30 4.42 5.00 0.84
CA ASN A 30 4.62 4.28 2.10
C ASN A 30 3.72 3.05 2.15
N PHE A 31 2.41 3.20 1.89
CA PHE A 31 1.47 2.09 1.93
C PHE A 31 1.58 1.14 0.74
N LEU A 32 2.04 1.62 -0.43
CA LEU A 32 2.36 0.74 -1.56
C LEU A 32 3.51 -0.22 -1.19
N TYR A 33 4.57 0.28 -0.57
CA TYR A 33 5.80 -0.48 -0.36
C TYR A 33 5.94 -1.11 1.03
N ASN A 34 5.12 -0.74 2.02
CA ASN A 34 5.16 -1.34 3.35
C ASN A 34 4.97 -2.86 3.31
N ASP A 35 5.88 -3.61 3.93
CA ASP A 35 5.81 -5.06 3.94
C ASP A 35 4.77 -5.57 4.94
N PRO A 36 3.81 -6.46 4.57
CA PRO A 36 2.77 -6.91 5.51
C PRO A 36 3.26 -7.74 6.70
N LEU A 37 4.46 -8.32 6.64
CA LEU A 37 5.04 -9.09 7.74
C LEU A 37 5.93 -8.22 8.63
N LEU A 38 6.73 -7.33 8.03
CA LEU A 38 7.62 -6.44 8.79
C LEU A 38 6.88 -5.25 9.41
N GLY A 39 5.86 -4.72 8.73
CA GLY A 39 4.97 -3.68 9.28
C GLY A 39 5.65 -2.37 9.69
N LEU A 40 6.70 -1.93 8.99
CA LEU A 40 7.46 -0.73 9.38
C LEU A 40 6.62 0.55 9.37
N MET A 41 5.59 0.60 8.53
CA MET A 41 4.62 1.69 8.48
C MET A 41 3.32 1.35 9.21
N ASP A 42 3.21 0.23 9.94
CA ASP A 42 1.93 -0.16 10.54
C ASP A 42 1.57 0.72 11.75
N THR A 43 2.56 1.23 12.48
CA THR A 43 2.35 2.07 13.68
C THR A 43 1.71 3.43 13.38
N ILE A 44 1.74 3.85 12.11
CA ILE A 44 1.22 5.14 11.64
C ILE A 44 -0.14 5.00 10.97
N VAL A 45 -0.65 3.76 10.83
CA VAL A 45 -1.94 3.48 10.21
C VAL A 45 -3.06 3.86 11.16
N ASP A 46 -3.98 4.69 10.67
CA ASP A 46 -5.22 4.99 11.37
C ASP A 46 -6.34 4.06 10.90
N GLU A 47 -7.24 3.69 11.82
CA GLU A 47 -8.39 2.82 11.55
C GLU A 47 -9.32 3.37 10.47
N SER A 48 -9.35 4.70 10.28
CA SER A 48 -10.16 5.34 9.24
C SER A 48 -9.60 5.19 7.82
N TYR A 49 -8.31 4.86 7.66
CA TYR A 49 -7.64 4.94 6.37
C TYR A 49 -8.22 4.01 5.31
N ALA A 50 -8.56 2.76 5.68
CA ALA A 50 -9.16 1.82 4.72
C ALA A 50 -10.46 2.37 4.12
N LEU A 51 -11.33 2.94 4.96
CA LEU A 51 -12.59 3.56 4.53
C LEU A 51 -12.37 4.83 3.69
N ILE A 52 -11.37 5.64 4.04
CA ILE A 52 -11.01 6.84 3.25
C ILE A 52 -10.55 6.41 1.85
N TYR A 53 -9.65 5.44 1.74
CA TYR A 53 -9.16 4.95 0.46
C TYR A 53 -10.26 4.23 -0.36
N GLU A 54 -11.22 3.57 0.27
CA GLU A 54 -12.41 3.04 -0.42
C GLU A 54 -13.23 4.17 -1.07
N LYS A 55 -13.51 5.25 -0.33
CA LYS A 55 -14.20 6.43 -0.87
C LYS A 55 -13.43 7.04 -2.04
N HIS A 56 -12.11 7.18 -1.89
CA HIS A 56 -11.24 7.69 -2.96
C HIS A 56 -11.25 6.79 -4.20
N THR A 57 -11.24 5.47 -4.00
CA THR A 57 -11.33 4.49 -5.08
C THR A 57 -12.60 4.70 -5.89
N ASN A 58 -13.75 4.88 -5.22
CA ASN A 58 -15.03 5.12 -5.86
C ASN A 58 -15.06 6.44 -6.65
N VAL A 59 -14.45 7.49 -6.10
CA VAL A 59 -14.30 8.77 -6.78
C VAL A 59 -13.43 8.63 -8.04
N LEU A 60 -12.24 8.06 -7.92
CA LEU A 60 -11.32 7.85 -9.06
C LEU A 60 -11.93 6.97 -10.14
N LYS A 61 -12.65 5.90 -9.75
CA LYS A 61 -13.37 5.02 -10.68
C LYS A 61 -14.38 5.79 -11.52
N LYS A 62 -15.11 6.75 -10.93
CA LYS A 62 -16.14 7.55 -11.61
C LYS A 62 -15.54 8.60 -12.56
N ILE A 63 -14.43 9.23 -12.18
CA ILE A 63 -13.85 10.34 -12.96
C ILE A 63 -12.88 9.85 -14.06
N THR A 64 -12.16 8.74 -13.85
CA THR A 64 -11.12 8.24 -14.78
C THR A 64 -11.58 8.18 -16.24
N PRO A 65 -12.77 7.64 -16.58
CA PRO A 65 -13.23 7.58 -17.97
C PRO A 65 -13.43 8.96 -18.63
N LYS A 66 -13.62 10.01 -17.83
CA LYS A 66 -13.91 11.38 -18.28
C LYS A 66 -12.64 12.20 -18.54
N MET A 67 -11.47 11.68 -18.18
CA MET A 67 -10.20 12.43 -18.22
C MET A 67 -9.58 12.53 -19.62
N LYS A 68 -10.28 12.06 -20.66
CA LYS A 68 -9.89 12.16 -22.07
C LYS A 68 -8.43 11.71 -22.28
N ARG A 69 -7.57 12.59 -22.81
CA ARG A 69 -6.15 12.31 -23.04
C ARG A 69 -5.35 11.98 -21.78
N PHE A 70 -5.81 12.41 -20.61
CA PHE A 70 -5.17 12.15 -19.32
C PHE A 70 -5.68 10.86 -18.65
N LYS A 71 -6.57 10.10 -19.31
CA LYS A 71 -7.14 8.86 -18.76
C LYS A 71 -6.09 7.88 -18.23
N TYR A 72 -4.93 7.77 -18.88
CA TYR A 72 -3.86 6.87 -18.44
C TYR A 72 -3.28 7.27 -17.07
N LEU A 73 -3.08 8.56 -16.80
CA LEU A 73 -2.66 9.07 -15.48
C LEU A 73 -3.66 8.69 -14.39
N PHE A 74 -4.94 8.94 -14.64
CA PHE A 74 -5.99 8.64 -13.68
C PHE A 74 -6.23 7.14 -13.52
N LEU A 75 -5.97 6.34 -14.56
CA LEU A 75 -5.99 4.89 -14.45
C LEU A 75 -4.90 4.40 -13.50
N THR A 76 -3.68 4.92 -13.59
CA THR A 76 -2.60 4.60 -12.65
C THR A 76 -3.00 4.94 -11.22
N GLN A 77 -3.50 6.16 -10.98
CA GLN A 77 -3.91 6.60 -9.65
C GLN A 77 -5.09 5.79 -9.11
N TYR A 78 -6.09 5.49 -9.95
CA TYR A 78 -7.20 4.62 -9.60
C TYR A 78 -6.68 3.24 -9.16
N ARG A 79 -5.79 2.61 -9.92
CA ARG A 79 -5.24 1.29 -9.57
C ARG A 79 -4.40 1.33 -8.30
N LEU A 80 -3.65 2.40 -8.07
CA LEU A 80 -2.88 2.59 -6.86
C LEU A 80 -3.79 2.67 -5.63
N VAL A 81 -4.80 3.53 -5.66
CA VAL A 81 -5.74 3.72 -4.55
C VAL A 81 -6.62 2.49 -4.35
N ASP A 82 -7.04 1.85 -5.43
CA ASP A 82 -7.80 0.59 -5.41
C ASP A 82 -7.02 -0.56 -4.75
N LEU A 83 -5.68 -0.56 -4.86
CA LEU A 83 -4.77 -1.45 -4.15
C LEU A 83 -4.61 -1.03 -2.68
N ILE A 84 -4.32 0.24 -2.43
CA ILE A 84 -4.00 0.76 -1.08
C ILE A 84 -5.17 0.54 -0.12
N GLN A 85 -6.43 0.67 -0.54
CA GLN A 85 -7.58 0.48 0.36
C GLN A 85 -7.57 -0.88 1.09
N PHE A 86 -6.99 -1.92 0.49
CA PHE A 86 -6.84 -3.23 1.10
C PHE A 86 -5.49 -3.41 1.78
N LYS A 87 -4.46 -2.73 1.28
CA LYS A 87 -3.08 -2.88 1.73
C LYS A 87 -2.74 -2.02 2.95
N VAL A 88 -3.45 -0.91 3.16
CA VAL A 88 -3.14 0.08 4.19
C VAL A 88 -3.14 -0.50 5.60
N ASP A 89 -4.02 -1.47 5.90
CA ASP A 89 -4.18 -2.03 7.24
C ASP A 89 -3.98 -3.55 7.32
N ILE A 90 -3.60 -4.22 6.22
CA ILE A 90 -3.46 -5.68 6.20
C ILE A 90 -2.36 -6.19 7.14
N GLY A 91 -1.25 -5.46 7.28
CA GLY A 91 -0.17 -5.81 8.22
C GLY A 91 -0.63 -5.74 9.67
N VAL A 92 -1.34 -4.67 10.02
CA VAL A 92 -1.97 -4.46 11.33
C VAL A 92 -2.93 -5.62 11.64
N LYS A 93 -3.87 -5.89 10.73
CA LYS A 93 -4.86 -6.98 10.88
C LYS A 93 -4.20 -8.34 11.05
N LEU A 94 -3.24 -8.68 10.18
CA LEU A 94 -2.51 -9.94 10.25
C LEU A 94 -1.85 -10.13 11.62
N ARG A 95 -1.16 -9.11 12.12
CA ARG A 95 -0.48 -9.18 13.42
C ARG A 95 -1.49 -9.35 14.56
N THR A 96 -2.55 -8.54 14.58
CA THR A 96 -3.60 -8.64 15.60
C THR A 96 -4.27 -10.02 15.58
N HIS A 97 -4.70 -10.49 14.41
CA HIS A 97 -5.39 -11.78 14.29
C HIS A 97 -4.46 -12.96 14.59
N TYR A 98 -3.18 -12.87 14.23
CA TYR A 98 -2.17 -13.88 14.55
C TYR A 98 -1.93 -13.98 16.06
N GLN A 99 -1.63 -12.85 16.72
CA GLN A 99 -1.34 -12.80 18.16
C GLN A 99 -2.53 -13.22 19.01
N ASN A 100 -3.75 -12.92 18.56
CA ASN A 100 -4.99 -13.35 19.21
C ASN A 100 -5.46 -14.75 18.77
N GLN A 101 -4.68 -15.47 17.95
CA GLN A 101 -4.99 -16.82 17.46
C GLN A 101 -6.36 -16.93 16.75
N GLN A 102 -6.78 -15.87 16.05
CA GLN A 102 -8.07 -15.76 15.39
C GLN A 102 -8.02 -16.40 13.99
N ILE A 103 -8.04 -17.74 13.94
CA ILE A 103 -7.88 -18.52 12.70
C ILE A 103 -8.88 -18.13 11.60
N ASP A 104 -10.15 -17.88 11.94
CA ASP A 104 -11.14 -17.49 10.94
C ASP A 104 -10.90 -16.10 10.36
N LYS A 105 -10.38 -15.17 11.16
CA LYS A 105 -9.94 -13.85 10.69
C LYS A 105 -8.70 -13.94 9.80
N LEU A 106 -7.75 -14.82 10.13
CA LEU A 106 -6.60 -15.08 9.26
C LEU A 106 -7.00 -15.68 7.89
N LYS A 107 -8.07 -16.48 7.83
CA LYS A 107 -8.63 -16.94 6.54
C LYS A 107 -9.22 -15.80 5.73
N GLU A 108 -9.83 -14.81 6.37
CA GLU A 108 -10.31 -13.57 5.73
C GLU A 108 -9.11 -12.75 5.21
N ASP A 109 -8.08 -12.54 6.02
CA ASP A 109 -6.85 -11.85 5.62
C ASP A 109 -6.16 -12.53 4.44
N LEU A 110 -6.12 -13.87 4.43
CA LEU A 110 -5.57 -14.65 3.31
C LEU A 110 -6.31 -14.39 2.00
N LYS A 111 -7.65 -14.21 2.04
CA LYS A 111 -8.43 -13.81 0.85
C LYS A 111 -8.07 -12.39 0.42
N THR A 112 -7.93 -11.47 1.38
CA THR A 112 -7.51 -10.08 1.13
C THR A 112 -6.12 -10.01 0.52
N LEU A 113 -5.13 -10.75 1.03
CA LEU A 113 -3.79 -10.83 0.45
C LEU A 113 -3.79 -11.33 -1.01
N LYS A 114 -4.59 -12.34 -1.32
CA LYS A 114 -4.77 -12.82 -2.71
C LYS A 114 -5.39 -11.74 -3.60
N LEU A 115 -6.30 -10.92 -3.07
CA LEU A 115 -6.88 -9.79 -3.78
C LEU A 115 -5.85 -8.67 -4.00
N ILE A 116 -5.05 -8.34 -2.98
CA ILE A 116 -3.94 -7.39 -3.06
C ILE A 116 -2.96 -7.83 -4.16
N LEU A 117 -2.59 -9.13 -4.21
CA LEU A 117 -1.71 -9.67 -5.24
C LEU A 117 -2.28 -9.48 -6.67
N LYS A 118 -3.59 -9.62 -6.87
CA LYS A 118 -4.21 -9.32 -8.16
C LYS A 118 -4.16 -7.82 -8.48
N LYS A 119 -4.48 -6.98 -7.50
CA LYS A 119 -4.54 -5.51 -7.67
C LYS A 119 -3.18 -4.88 -7.92
N ILE A 120 -2.12 -5.39 -7.30
CA ILE A 120 -0.77 -4.88 -7.53
C ILE A 120 -0.29 -5.15 -8.95
N ASN A 121 -0.67 -6.29 -9.55
CA ASN A 121 -0.40 -6.56 -10.97
C ASN A 121 -1.19 -5.61 -11.89
N LEU A 122 -2.44 -5.29 -11.55
CA LEU A 122 -3.22 -4.29 -12.31
C LEU A 122 -2.61 -2.88 -12.21
N PHE A 123 -2.10 -2.50 -11.02
CA PHE A 123 -1.37 -1.25 -10.83
C PHE A 123 -0.07 -1.24 -11.64
N TYR A 124 0.71 -2.32 -11.57
CA TYR A 124 1.96 -2.46 -12.32
C TYR A 124 1.74 -2.26 -13.83
N GLU A 125 0.74 -2.90 -14.43
CA GLU A 125 0.44 -2.75 -15.86
C GLU A 125 0.01 -1.31 -16.22
N ALA A 126 -0.78 -0.65 -15.37
CA ALA A 126 -1.17 0.74 -15.58
C ALA A 126 0.04 1.67 -15.49
N PHE A 127 0.89 1.48 -14.47
CA PHE A 127 2.10 2.28 -14.27
C PHE A 127 3.12 2.08 -15.38
N LYS A 128 3.31 0.84 -15.85
CA LYS A 128 4.13 0.51 -17.03
C LYS A 128 3.64 1.23 -18.27
N THR A 129 2.34 1.19 -18.52
CA THR A 129 1.71 1.89 -19.65
C THR A 129 1.96 3.39 -19.57
N GLN A 130 1.76 3.99 -18.39
CA GLN A 130 2.06 5.41 -18.17
C GLN A 130 3.55 5.72 -18.43
N TRP A 131 4.47 4.94 -17.87
CA TRP A 131 5.91 5.18 -18.05
C TRP A 131 6.29 5.21 -19.52
N HIS A 132 5.88 4.20 -20.28
CA HIS A 132 6.22 4.09 -21.71
C HIS A 132 5.53 5.14 -22.57
N HIS A 133 4.45 5.76 -22.07
CA HIS A 133 3.80 6.89 -22.73
C HIS A 133 4.55 8.21 -22.49
N GLU A 134 5.18 8.40 -21.32
CA GLU A 134 5.76 9.69 -20.91
C GLU A 134 7.30 9.72 -20.92
N SER A 135 7.94 8.56 -20.87
CA SER A 135 9.38 8.40 -20.62
C SER A 135 10.03 7.45 -21.62
N LYS A 136 11.36 7.55 -21.73
CA LYS A 136 12.16 6.53 -22.42
C LYS A 136 12.17 5.23 -21.60
N VAL A 137 12.57 4.13 -22.24
CA VAL A 137 12.58 2.80 -21.63
C VAL A 137 13.49 2.69 -20.39
N PHE A 138 14.59 3.43 -20.34
CA PHE A 138 15.55 3.41 -19.24
C PHE A 138 14.96 3.98 -17.94
N GLY A 139 15.22 3.33 -16.81
CA GLY A 139 14.73 3.68 -15.49
C GLY A 139 13.51 2.86 -15.06
N PHE A 140 12.81 2.21 -16.00
CA PHE A 140 11.67 1.36 -15.65
C PHE A 140 12.12 0.05 -14.98
N GLU A 141 13.32 -0.45 -15.30
CA GLU A 141 13.90 -1.63 -14.65
C GLU A 141 14.01 -1.47 -13.12
N ILE A 142 14.18 -0.24 -12.63
CA ILE A 142 14.16 0.06 -11.19
C ILE A 142 12.75 -0.10 -10.60
N GLN A 143 11.71 0.28 -11.36
CA GLN A 143 10.32 0.09 -10.93
C GLN A 143 9.94 -1.40 -10.97
N ASP A 144 10.43 -2.14 -11.96
CA ASP A 144 10.28 -3.61 -12.04
C ASP A 144 10.86 -4.28 -10.81
N LEU A 145 12.09 -3.95 -10.42
CA LEU A 145 12.73 -4.51 -9.23
C LEU A 145 11.94 -4.18 -7.95
N ARG A 146 11.49 -2.93 -7.80
CA ARG A 146 10.79 -2.47 -6.59
C ARG A 146 9.39 -3.09 -6.46
N ILE A 147 8.61 -3.09 -7.54
CA ILE A 147 7.25 -3.64 -7.55
C ILE A 147 7.31 -5.17 -7.53
N GLY A 148 8.26 -5.78 -8.25
CA GLY A 148 8.52 -7.22 -8.19
C GLY A 148 8.88 -7.69 -6.77
N GLY A 149 9.70 -6.92 -6.05
CA GLY A 149 10.03 -7.20 -4.65
C GLY A 149 8.80 -7.27 -3.75
N ILE A 150 7.91 -6.27 -3.81
CA ILE A 150 6.69 -6.27 -2.98
C ILE A 150 5.69 -7.36 -3.41
N ILE A 151 5.60 -7.69 -4.71
CA ILE A 151 4.82 -8.85 -5.20
C ILE A 151 5.33 -10.15 -4.55
N GLN A 152 6.64 -10.37 -4.57
CA GLN A 152 7.26 -11.56 -3.99
C GLN A 152 7.03 -11.64 -2.48
N ARG A 153 7.07 -10.49 -1.79
CA ARG A 153 6.78 -10.40 -0.36
C ARG A 153 5.33 -10.75 -0.03
N ILE A 154 4.35 -10.24 -0.79
CA ILE A 154 2.93 -10.61 -0.61
C ILE A 154 2.72 -12.12 -0.82
N GLN A 155 3.37 -12.72 -1.83
CA GLN A 155 3.31 -14.17 -2.06
C GLN A 155 3.85 -14.96 -0.87
N LEU A 156 4.97 -14.52 -0.30
CA LEU A 156 5.54 -15.13 0.90
C LEU A 156 4.60 -14.99 2.11
N THR A 157 3.97 -13.82 2.30
CA THR A 157 2.95 -13.62 3.35
C THR A 157 1.80 -14.61 3.18
N ILE A 158 1.26 -14.77 1.97
CA ILE A 158 0.20 -15.74 1.66
C ILE A 158 0.64 -17.16 2.05
N GLN A 159 1.85 -17.55 1.67
CA GLN A 159 2.40 -18.86 2.00
C GLN A 159 2.50 -19.06 3.52
N LYS A 160 3.10 -18.11 4.25
CA LYS A 160 3.31 -18.19 5.70
C LYS A 160 1.99 -18.24 6.47
N VAL A 161 1.03 -17.39 6.13
CA VAL A 161 -0.31 -17.40 6.73
C VAL A 161 -1.03 -18.71 6.48
N ASN A 162 -0.95 -19.24 5.25
CA ASN A 162 -1.53 -20.54 4.93
C ASN A 162 -0.86 -21.69 5.69
N ASP A 163 0.47 -21.69 5.79
CA ASP A 163 1.23 -22.68 6.56
C ASP A 163 0.93 -22.60 8.06
N TYR A 164 0.70 -21.42 8.62
CA TYR A 164 0.21 -21.27 9.99
C TYR A 164 -1.18 -21.90 10.16
N ILE A 165 -2.14 -21.55 9.30
CA ILE A 165 -3.51 -22.07 9.38
C ILE A 165 -3.58 -23.59 9.22
N THR A 166 -2.76 -24.16 8.32
CA THR A 166 -2.86 -25.59 7.94
C THR A 166 -1.90 -26.51 8.65
N LYS A 167 -0.72 -26.00 9.05
CA LYS A 167 0.39 -26.79 9.62
C LYS A 167 0.84 -26.26 10.97
N ASN A 168 0.18 -25.22 11.51
CA ASN A 168 0.54 -24.56 12.77
C ASN A 168 2.00 -24.09 12.81
N LYS A 169 2.57 -23.71 11.66
CA LYS A 169 3.92 -23.16 11.57
C LYS A 169 3.91 -21.70 11.99
N LYS A 170 4.65 -21.37 13.04
CA LYS A 170 4.78 -19.99 13.55
C LYS A 170 5.29 -19.03 12.47
N ILE A 171 4.89 -17.77 12.60
CA ILE A 171 5.31 -16.68 11.73
C ILE A 171 6.15 -15.73 12.59
N ASP A 172 7.46 -15.97 12.63
CA ASP A 172 8.38 -15.25 13.53
C ASP A 172 8.30 -13.72 13.37
N GLU A 173 8.08 -13.19 12.16
CA GLU A 173 7.93 -11.76 11.94
C GLU A 173 6.70 -11.15 12.66
N LEU A 174 5.65 -11.94 12.89
CA LEU A 174 4.43 -11.49 13.57
C LEU A 174 4.52 -11.58 15.11
N GLU A 175 5.52 -12.28 15.63
CA GLU A 175 5.82 -12.36 17.08
C GLU A 175 6.50 -11.08 17.59
N ILE A 176 7.18 -10.34 16.71
CA ILE A 176 7.95 -9.14 17.08
C ILE A 176 7.00 -7.97 17.35
N HIS A 177 7.22 -7.27 18.46
CA HIS A 177 6.56 -5.99 18.73
C HIS A 177 7.13 -4.89 17.83
N LEU A 178 6.24 -4.18 17.14
CA LEU A 178 6.64 -3.05 16.31
C LEU A 178 7.05 -1.85 17.18
N LEU A 179 8.15 -1.22 16.79
CA LEU A 179 8.59 0.04 17.38
C LEU A 179 8.04 1.21 16.56
N ASP A 180 7.88 2.36 17.22
CA ASP A 180 7.55 3.62 16.59
C ASP A 180 8.58 3.97 15.50
N TYR A 181 8.08 4.35 14.32
CA TYR A 181 8.90 4.67 13.17
C TYR A 181 9.96 5.76 13.44
N TYR A 182 9.68 6.70 14.35
CA TYR A 182 10.58 7.79 14.72
C TYR A 182 11.41 7.52 15.97
N GLY A 183 11.39 6.29 16.49
CA GLY A 183 12.27 5.88 17.58
C GLY A 183 11.75 6.17 18.99
N LYS A 184 10.44 6.37 19.19
CA LYS A 184 9.83 6.45 20.53
C LYS A 184 9.57 5.09 21.20
N GLY A 185 10.25 4.03 20.77
CA GLY A 185 10.08 2.69 21.34
C GLY A 185 8.67 2.17 21.12
N LEU A 186 7.97 1.79 22.18
CA LEU A 186 6.61 1.23 22.10
C LEU A 186 5.51 2.29 22.08
N GLU A 187 5.84 3.57 22.26
CA GLU A 187 4.88 4.67 22.16
C GLU A 187 4.70 5.09 20.70
N HIS A 188 3.70 4.50 20.04
CA HIS A 188 3.43 4.74 18.62
C HIS A 188 2.81 6.11 18.38
N GLN A 189 3.45 6.91 17.54
CA GLN A 189 2.91 8.21 17.15
C GLN A 189 2.02 8.06 15.92
N LYS A 190 0.75 8.47 16.04
CA LYS A 190 -0.20 8.51 14.92
C LYS A 190 -0.01 9.77 14.07
N ILE A 191 1.11 9.82 13.36
CA ILE A 191 1.54 10.99 12.59
C ILE A 191 0.96 10.93 11.17
N LYS A 192 0.28 12.00 10.75
CA LYS A 192 -0.34 12.12 9.43
C LYS A 192 0.51 12.86 8.39
N ASN A 193 1.64 13.45 8.81
CA ASN A 193 2.53 14.27 7.99
C ASN A 193 3.92 13.62 7.76
N ILE A 194 3.94 12.32 7.46
CA ILE A 194 5.19 11.57 7.24
C ILE A 194 5.63 11.68 5.78
N ILE A 195 6.82 12.25 5.59
CA ILE A 195 7.49 12.34 4.29
C ILE A 195 8.74 11.44 4.33
N GLU A 196 8.60 10.21 3.84
CA GLU A 196 9.74 9.31 3.60
C GLU A 196 9.82 9.02 2.10
N TYR A 197 10.78 9.67 1.44
CA TYR A 197 10.96 9.53 0.00
C TYR A 197 11.97 8.44 -0.36
N ARG A 198 12.68 7.85 0.60
CA ARG A 198 13.65 6.77 0.32
C ARG A 198 12.90 5.44 0.26
N TYR A 199 13.21 4.61 -0.73
CA TYR A 199 12.59 3.28 -0.87
C TYR A 199 13.00 2.35 0.28
N LYS A 200 14.31 2.29 0.56
CA LYS A 200 14.91 1.36 1.51
C LYS A 200 14.28 1.38 2.91
N PRO A 201 14.12 2.53 3.60
CA PRO A 201 13.57 2.56 4.96
C PRO A 201 12.10 2.13 5.05
N ILE A 202 11.37 2.15 3.93
CA ILE A 202 9.96 1.75 3.89
C ILE A 202 9.84 0.23 3.78
N VAL A 203 10.75 -0.43 3.06
CA VAL A 203 10.61 -1.85 2.69
C VAL A 203 11.36 -2.81 3.60
N SER A 204 12.41 -2.36 4.29
CA SER A 204 13.25 -3.25 5.08
C SER A 204 14.09 -2.51 6.11
N VAL A 205 14.34 -3.17 7.23
CA VAL A 205 15.34 -2.79 8.24
C VAL A 205 16.74 -3.29 7.89
N ASN A 206 16.86 -4.13 6.87
CA ASN A 206 18.14 -4.71 6.47
C ASN A 206 18.99 -3.72 5.67
N VAL A 207 20.28 -3.73 5.92
CA VAL A 207 21.28 -2.87 5.28
C VAL A 207 21.53 -3.19 3.80
N ASN A 208 21.10 -4.35 3.30
CA ASN A 208 21.39 -4.82 1.94
C ASN A 208 20.29 -4.55 0.89
N VAL A 209 19.39 -3.60 1.16
CA VAL A 209 18.32 -3.18 0.24
C VAL A 209 18.65 -1.88 -0.48
#